data_AF-A0A9E1INA9-F1
#
_entry.id   AF-A0A9E1INA9-F1
#
_cell.length_a   1.000
_cell.length_b   1.000
_cell.length_c   1.000
_cell.angle_alpha   90.00
_cell.angle_beta   90.00
_cell.angle_gamma   90.00
#
_symmetry.space_group_name_H-M   'P 1'
#
loop_
_entity.id
_entity.type
_entity.pdbx_description
1 polymer ?
#
loop_
_entity_poly.entity_id
_entity_poly.type
_entity_poly.pdbx_seq_one_letter_code
_entity_poly.pdbx_strand_id
1 'polypeptide(L)'
;DLVVIDPLGLNDYITSRIELDHRGRPGHEKIAPPAWFQVRYPPGKGMIIRQQLGGAISRPPTPEELDAARRTLESPELSALRHAVTAPLTPRLFLANVAAAYRYSTIRIPPDPISAARQFDQ
;
A
#
# COMPACT_ATOMS: atom_id res chain seq x y z
N ASP A 1 -6.28 -19.97 4.59
CA ASP A 1 -5.14 -19.06 4.38
C ASP A 1 -4.99 -18.12 5.57
N LEU A 2 -3.75 -17.87 5.98
CA LEU A 2 -3.39 -16.90 7.02
C LEU A 2 -2.67 -15.74 6.34
N VAL A 3 -3.13 -14.51 6.57
CA VAL A 3 -2.47 -13.30 6.06
C VAL A 3 -1.86 -12.55 7.23
N VAL A 4 -0.54 -12.34 7.18
CA VAL A 4 0.19 -11.46 8.11
C VAL A 4 0.42 -10.13 7.39
N ILE A 5 0.03 -9.03 8.03
CA ILE A 5 0.11 -7.69 7.45
C ILE A 5 1.09 -6.87 8.27
N ASP A 6 1.92 -6.09 7.58
CA ASP A 6 2.85 -5.13 8.17
C ASP A 6 2.35 -3.68 7.97
N PRO A 7 1.70 -3.08 9.00
CA PRO A 7 1.20 -1.71 8.92
C PRO A 7 2.29 -0.64 8.93
N LEU A 8 3.52 -0.98 9.34
CA LEU A 8 4.67 -0.07 9.40
C LEU A 8 5.41 0.03 8.06
N GLY A 9 5.11 -0.89 7.14
CA GLY A 9 5.60 -0.85 5.77
C GLY A 9 7.07 -1.16 5.56
N LEU A 10 7.63 -2.00 6.43
CA LEU A 10 8.93 -2.63 6.24
C LEU A 10 8.86 -3.72 5.16
N ASN A 11 7.76 -4.47 5.11
CA ASN A 11 7.61 -5.63 4.22
C ASN A 11 6.47 -5.50 3.19
N ASP A 12 5.88 -4.32 3.02
CA ASP A 12 4.74 -4.15 2.13
C ASP A 12 5.02 -3.13 1.01
N TYR A 13 4.77 -3.55 -0.23
CA TYR A 13 5.13 -2.81 -1.44
C TYR A 13 4.26 -1.56 -1.66
N ILE A 14 3.09 -1.46 -1.03
CA ILE A 14 2.27 -0.24 -1.07
C ILE A 14 2.74 0.71 0.02
N THR A 15 2.82 0.24 1.26
CA THR A 15 3.16 1.09 2.41
C THR A 15 4.60 1.61 2.36
N SER A 16 5.54 0.87 1.77
CA SER A 16 6.89 1.38 1.49
C SER A 16 6.90 2.62 0.58
N ARG A 17 5.86 2.80 -0.24
CA ARG A 17 5.68 3.93 -1.17
C ARG A 17 4.78 5.03 -0.63
N ILE A 18 4.13 4.82 0.51
CA ILE A 18 3.36 5.86 1.17
C ILE A 18 4.30 6.99 1.59
N GLU A 19 3.88 8.22 1.31
CA GLU A 19 4.59 9.43 1.70
C GLU A 19 4.57 9.63 3.21
N LEU A 20 5.65 10.23 3.70
CA LEU A 20 5.71 10.70 5.07
C LEU A 20 4.99 12.04 5.14
N ASP A 21 3.93 12.10 5.94
CA ASP A 21 3.28 13.36 6.27
C ASP A 21 4.16 14.18 7.23
N HIS A 22 4.71 13.55 8.25
CA HIS A 22 5.61 14.17 9.22
C HIS A 22 6.76 13.23 9.62
N ARG A 23 7.94 13.80 9.84
CA ARG A 23 9.06 13.08 10.45
C ARG A 23 8.88 13.08 11.97
N GLY A 24 9.03 11.92 12.58
CA GLY A 24 8.84 11.68 14.00
C GLY A 24 9.95 10.79 14.56
N ARG A 25 9.57 9.74 15.28
CA ARG A 25 10.55 8.75 15.74
C ARG A 25 10.92 7.82 14.57
N PRO A 26 12.20 7.72 14.20
CA PRO A 26 12.65 6.81 13.14
C PRO A 26 12.09 5.39 13.33
N GLY A 27 11.58 4.81 12.26
CA GLY A 27 11.01 3.45 12.23
C GLY A 27 9.50 3.33 12.51
N HIS A 28 8.82 4.42 12.90
CA HIS A 28 7.36 4.42 13.14
C HIS A 28 6.63 5.58 12.46
N GLU A 29 7.26 6.21 11.48
CA GLU A 29 6.76 7.44 10.85
C GLU A 29 5.75 7.15 9.72
N LYS A 30 5.77 5.92 9.18
CA LYS A 30 4.83 5.46 8.14
C LYS A 30 3.83 4.51 8.76
N ILE A 31 2.63 5.00 9.02
CA ILE A 31 1.49 4.16 9.40
C ILE A 31 0.49 4.23 8.26
N ALA A 32 0.31 3.12 7.56
CA ALA A 32 -0.67 3.07 6.48
C ALA A 32 -2.10 3.04 7.03
N PRO A 33 -3.00 3.89 6.50
CA PRO A 33 -4.42 3.83 6.86
C PRO A 33 -5.06 2.46 6.57
N PRO A 34 -6.05 2.02 7.39
CA PRO A 34 -6.66 0.70 7.26
C PRO A 34 -7.25 0.39 5.87
N ALA A 35 -7.69 1.40 5.13
CA ALA A 35 -8.27 1.25 3.79
C ALA A 35 -7.33 0.50 2.83
N TRP A 36 -6.02 0.79 2.88
CA TRP A 36 -5.00 0.14 2.02
C TRP A 36 -4.89 -1.37 2.24
N PHE A 37 -5.26 -1.85 3.42
CA PHE A 37 -5.25 -3.27 3.76
C PHE A 37 -6.60 -3.91 3.52
N GLN A 38 -7.69 -3.26 3.92
CA GLN A 38 -9.04 -3.83 3.80
C GLN A 38 -9.45 -4.05 2.33
N VAL A 39 -8.98 -3.22 1.41
CA VAL A 39 -9.22 -3.44 -0.03
C VAL A 39 -8.48 -4.68 -0.55
N ARG A 40 -7.27 -4.94 -0.06
CA ARG A 40 -6.46 -6.11 -0.47
C ARG A 40 -6.87 -7.39 0.24
N TYR A 41 -7.43 -7.26 1.44
CA TYR A 41 -7.79 -8.36 2.33
C TYR A 41 -9.19 -8.11 2.95
N PRO A 42 -10.28 -8.29 2.19
CA PRO A 42 -11.63 -8.00 2.65
C PRO A 42 -12.08 -8.92 3.80
N PRO A 43 -13.08 -8.49 4.61
CA PRO A 43 -13.61 -9.28 5.72
C PRO A 43 -13.98 -10.72 5.30
N GLY A 44 -13.62 -11.70 6.13
CA GLY A 44 -13.79 -13.13 5.83
C GLY A 44 -12.55 -13.81 5.22
N LYS A 45 -11.51 -13.06 4.84
CA LYS A 45 -10.20 -13.61 4.38
C LYS A 45 -8.98 -13.10 5.17
N GLY A 46 -9.19 -12.19 6.11
CA GLY A 46 -8.18 -11.68 7.04
C GLY A 46 -8.81 -10.63 7.94
N MET A 47 -8.63 -10.77 9.26
CA MET A 47 -9.10 -9.77 10.23
C MET A 47 -7.91 -8.92 10.66
N ILE A 48 -8.03 -7.59 10.63
CA ILE A 48 -7.07 -6.70 11.30
C ILE A 48 -7.33 -6.85 12.80
N ILE A 49 -6.62 -7.76 13.46
CA ILE A 49 -6.94 -8.18 14.84
C ILE A 49 -6.69 -7.07 15.88
N ARG A 50 -5.78 -6.14 15.63
CA ARG A 50 -5.57 -4.93 16.44
C ARG A 50 -4.43 -4.17 15.80
N GLN A 51 -4.71 -3.02 15.21
CA GLN A 51 -3.64 -2.04 14.98
C GLN A 51 -3.42 -1.28 16.30
N GLN A 52 -2.79 -1.92 17.29
CA GLN A 52 -2.23 -1.18 18.44
C GLN A 52 -0.87 -0.60 18.01
N LEU A 53 -0.89 0.38 17.10
CA LEU A 53 0.24 1.27 16.94
C LEU A 53 0.08 2.42 17.93
N GLY A 54 0.74 2.32 19.08
CA GLY A 54 0.98 3.47 19.96
C GLY A 54 -0.25 4.21 20.51
N GLY A 55 -1.41 3.56 20.64
CA GLY A 55 -2.61 4.17 21.21
C GLY A 55 -3.53 4.90 20.23
N ALA A 56 -3.18 4.97 18.94
CA ALA A 56 -4.07 5.49 17.91
C ALA A 56 -5.09 4.40 17.53
N ILE A 57 -6.32 4.51 18.04
CA ILE A 57 -7.44 3.71 17.54
C ILE A 57 -7.73 4.19 16.12
N SER A 58 -7.34 3.39 15.12
CA SER A 58 -7.74 3.66 13.74
C SER A 58 -9.23 3.32 13.61
N ARG A 59 -10.04 4.33 13.27
CA ARG A 59 -11.45 4.11 12.95
C ARG A 59 -11.58 3.20 11.72
N PRO A 60 -12.72 2.49 11.55
CA PRO A 60 -13.03 1.85 10.28
C PRO A 60 -12.99 2.88 9.13
N PRO A 61 -12.49 2.49 7.94
CA PRO A 61 -12.51 3.36 6.77
C PRO A 61 -13.95 3.54 6.26
N THR A 62 -14.23 4.68 5.64
CA THR A 62 -15.51 4.94 4.98
C THR A 62 -15.60 4.19 3.65
N PRO A 63 -16.81 3.98 3.10
CA PRO A 63 -16.97 3.40 1.76
C PRO A 63 -16.22 4.18 0.67
N GLU A 64 -16.16 5.52 0.79
CA GLU A 64 -15.44 6.39 -0.14
C GLU A 64 -13.92 6.17 -0.06
N GLU A 65 -13.35 6.05 1.14
CA GLU A 65 -11.94 5.74 1.33
C GLU A 65 -11.57 4.36 0.77
N LEU A 66 -12.46 3.37 0.92
CA LEU A 66 -12.28 2.03 0.34
C LEU A 66 -12.32 2.06 -1.18
N ASP A 67 -13.23 2.83 -1.78
CA ASP A 67 -13.30 2.97 -3.23
C ASP A 67 -12.08 3.70 -3.81
N ALA A 68 -11.70 4.81 -3.19
CA ALA A 68 -10.52 5.58 -3.59
C ALA A 68 -9.23 4.74 -3.49
N ALA A 69 -9.06 3.97 -2.40
CA ALA A 69 -7.94 3.03 -2.27
C ALA A 69 -7.96 1.96 -3.36
N ARG A 70 -9.14 1.41 -3.70
CA ARG A 70 -9.28 0.42 -4.78
C ARG A 70 -8.86 0.99 -6.13
N ARG A 71 -9.40 2.13 -6.52
CA ARG A 71 -9.07 2.79 -7.79
C ARG A 71 -7.57 3.09 -7.88
N THR A 72 -6.99 3.60 -6.80
CA THR A 72 -5.54 3.83 -6.72
C THR A 72 -4.75 2.55 -6.96
N LEU A 73 -5.07 1.46 -6.25
CA LEU A 73 -4.37 0.17 -6.38
C LEU A 73 -4.55 -0.48 -7.75
N GLU A 74 -5.64 -0.18 -8.45
CA GLU A 74 -5.94 -0.68 -9.80
C GLU A 74 -5.33 0.18 -10.91
N SER A 75 -4.82 1.37 -10.59
CA SER A 75 -4.12 2.24 -11.55
C SER A 75 -3.03 1.49 -12.34
N PRO A 76 -2.74 1.86 -13.60
CA PRO A 76 -1.74 1.15 -14.41
C PRO A 76 -0.36 1.06 -13.74
N GLU A 77 0.07 2.14 -13.08
CA GLU A 77 1.37 2.20 -12.42
C GLU A 77 1.46 1.25 -11.20
N LEU A 78 0.46 1.27 -10.32
CA LEU A 78 0.45 0.40 -9.15
C LEU A 78 0.12 -1.05 -9.50
N SER A 79 -0.68 -1.30 -10.54
CA SER A 79 -0.89 -2.62 -11.10
C SER A 79 0.41 -3.22 -11.67
N ALA A 80 1.23 -2.40 -12.35
CA ALA A 80 2.54 -2.82 -12.84
C ALA A 80 3.52 -3.11 -11.70
N LEU A 81 3.54 -2.27 -10.66
CA LEU A 81 4.34 -2.52 -9.45
C LEU A 81 3.90 -3.81 -8.74
N ARG A 82 2.60 -4.01 -8.55
CA ARG A 82 2.06 -5.24 -7.96
C ARG A 82 2.52 -6.46 -8.74
N HIS A 83 2.36 -6.45 -10.06
CA HIS A 83 2.82 -7.56 -10.91
C HIS A 83 4.32 -7.80 -10.76
N ALA A 84 5.15 -6.75 -10.75
CA ALA A 84 6.59 -6.85 -10.57
C ALA A 84 7.00 -7.52 -9.25
N VAL A 85 6.22 -7.34 -8.18
CA VAL A 85 6.50 -7.86 -6.83
C VAL A 85 5.88 -9.24 -6.58
N THR A 86 4.69 -9.53 -7.12
CA THR A 86 3.94 -10.74 -6.77
C THR A 86 3.99 -11.84 -7.82
N ALA A 87 4.36 -11.54 -9.07
CA ALA A 87 4.43 -12.55 -10.11
C ALA A 87 5.65 -13.48 -9.93
N PRO A 88 5.56 -14.75 -10.37
CA PRO A 88 6.72 -15.65 -10.35
C PRO A 88 7.92 -15.04 -11.08
N LEU A 89 9.09 -15.06 -10.44
CA LEU A 89 10.30 -14.50 -11.02
C LEU A 89 10.78 -15.35 -12.19
N THR A 90 10.67 -14.81 -13.40
CA THR A 90 11.24 -15.39 -14.63
C THR A 90 12.43 -14.55 -15.09
N PRO A 91 13.35 -15.07 -15.92
CA PRO A 91 14.45 -14.25 -16.48
C PRO A 91 13.95 -13.00 -17.22
N ARG A 92 12.83 -13.11 -17.95
CA ARG A 92 12.20 -11.98 -18.62
C ARG A 92 11.69 -10.94 -17.61
N LEU A 93 10.97 -11.37 -16.57
CA LEU A 93 10.46 -10.47 -15.55
C LEU A 93 11.59 -9.84 -14.74
N PHE A 94 12.66 -10.58 -14.46
CA PHE A 94 13.86 -10.06 -13.82
C PHE A 94 14.44 -8.88 -14.59
N LEU A 95 14.71 -9.04 -15.89
CA LEU A 95 15.25 -7.96 -16.72
C LEU A 95 14.28 -6.78 -16.83
N ALA A 96 12.98 -7.05 -16.96
CA ALA A 96 11.96 -6.01 -16.97
C ALA A 96 11.92 -5.22 -15.65
N ASN A 97 12.05 -5.91 -14.51
CA ASN A 97 12.09 -5.30 -13.18
C ASN A 97 13.36 -4.46 -12.99
N VAL A 98 14.53 -4.93 -13.44
CA VAL A 98 15.78 -4.16 -13.40
C VAL A 98 15.65 -2.88 -14.22
N ALA A 99 15.12 -2.96 -15.44
CA ALA A 99 14.91 -1.80 -16.30
C ALA A 99 13.91 -0.79 -15.70
N ALA A 100 12.89 -1.26 -14.98
CA ALA A 100 11.87 -0.43 -14.35
C ALA A 100 12.20 0.02 -12.92
N ALA A 101 13.30 -0.45 -12.33
CA ALA A 101 13.60 -0.30 -10.91
C ALA A 101 13.62 1.17 -10.46
N TYR A 102 14.20 2.06 -11.27
CA TYR A 102 14.23 3.50 -11.00
C TYR A 102 12.82 4.10 -11.00
N ARG A 103 12.00 3.81 -12.03
CA ARG A 103 10.61 4.29 -12.09
C ARG A 103 9.82 3.81 -10.88
N TYR A 104 9.98 2.55 -10.49
CA TYR A 104 9.31 2.06 -9.30
C TYR A 104 9.81 2.80 -8.06
N SER A 105 11.11 3.00 -7.86
CA SER A 105 11.61 3.67 -6.65
C SER A 105 11.16 5.14 -6.51
N THR A 106 10.71 5.78 -7.58
CA THR A 106 10.19 7.15 -7.57
C THR A 106 8.70 7.25 -7.22
N ILE A 107 7.94 6.15 -7.21
CA ILE A 107 6.51 6.16 -6.86
C ILE A 107 6.31 6.70 -5.44
N ARG A 108 5.38 7.64 -5.30
CA ARG A 108 4.95 8.22 -4.03
C ARG A 108 3.43 8.20 -3.95
N ILE A 109 2.90 7.61 -2.89
CA ILE A 109 1.45 7.45 -2.67
C ILE A 109 1.06 8.33 -1.49
N PRO A 110 0.15 9.29 -1.66
CA PRO A 110 -0.41 10.03 -0.54
C PRO A 110 -1.03 9.06 0.48
N PRO A 111 -0.84 9.27 1.79
CA PRO A 111 -1.39 8.37 2.80
C PRO A 111 -2.93 8.34 2.76
N ASP A 112 -3.55 9.49 2.51
CA ASP A 112 -5.01 9.62 2.34
C ASP A 112 -5.48 8.98 1.02
N PRO A 113 -6.35 7.95 1.06
CA PRO A 113 -6.84 7.27 -0.13
C PRO A 113 -7.53 8.19 -1.13
N ILE A 114 -8.25 9.21 -0.67
CA ILE A 114 -8.99 10.14 -1.54
C ILE A 114 -8.01 11.00 -2.33
N SER A 115 -7.01 11.58 -1.65
CA SER A 115 -5.92 12.33 -2.29
C SER A 115 -5.11 11.45 -3.25
N ALA A 116 -4.83 10.20 -2.86
CA ALA A 116 -4.12 9.25 -3.70
C ALA A 116 -4.89 8.94 -4.99
N ALA A 117 -6.19 8.69 -4.92
CA ALA A 117 -7.00 8.45 -6.12
C ALA A 117 -6.91 9.63 -7.10
N ARG A 118 -7.03 10.87 -6.61
CA ARG A 118 -6.90 12.07 -7.46
C ARG A 118 -5.53 12.19 -8.15
N GLN A 119 -4.47 11.67 -7.54
CA GLN A 119 -3.14 11.66 -8.13
C GLN A 119 -2.99 10.58 -9.21
N PHE A 120 -3.60 9.41 -9.02
CA PHE A 120 -3.45 8.24 -9.90
C PHE A 120 -4.57 8.08 -10.95
N ASP A 121 -5.62 8.91 -10.89
CA ASP A 121 -6.68 9.00 -11.89
C ASP A 121 -6.30 9.87 -13.12
N GLN A 122 -5.13 10.54 -13.08
CA GLN A 122 -4.61 11.39 -14.17
C GLN A 122 -3.77 10.58 -15.17
#